data_AF-A0A3D6AGM5-F1
#
_entry.id   AF-A0A3D6AGM5-F1
#
_cell.length_a   1.000
_cell.length_b   1.000
_cell.length_c   1.000
_cell.angle_alpha   90.00
_cell.angle_beta   90.00
_cell.angle_gamma   90.00
#
_symmetry.space_group_name_H-M   'P 1'
#
loop_
_entity.id
_entity.type
_entity.pdbx_description
1 polymer ?
#
loop_
_entity_poly.entity_id
_entity_poly.type
_entity_poly.pdbx_seq_one_letter_code
_entity_poly.pdbx_strand_id
1 'polypeptide(L)'
;MKKLLITLTDALTISAAFPAIAGPDWQLIEQARKAKAAKMQRETTPSPQPTVADNGTPKRVVLPLDHGPRAQTTPWLNRQRLLRAEQEARKGKSQE
;
A
#
# COMPACT_ATOMS: atom_id res chain seq x y z
N MET A 1 47.44 -31.66 27.98
CA MET A 1 46.20 -31.00 28.45
C MET A 1 46.14 -29.51 28.08
N LYS A 2 47.12 -28.66 28.44
CA LYS A 2 47.04 -27.20 28.22
C LYS A 2 46.97 -26.76 26.74
N LYS A 3 47.68 -27.46 25.84
CA LYS A 3 47.67 -27.15 24.39
C LYS A 3 46.33 -27.45 23.71
N LEU A 4 45.64 -28.50 24.15
CA LEU A 4 44.32 -28.87 23.65
C LEU A 4 43.24 -27.86 24.10
N LEU A 5 43.36 -27.37 25.34
CA LEU A 5 42.46 -26.34 25.84
C LEU A 5 42.60 -25.05 25.03
N ILE A 6 43.83 -24.60 24.75
CA ILE A 6 44.09 -23.39 23.96
C ILE A 6 43.49 -23.52 22.55
N THR A 7 43.75 -24.62 21.84
CA THR A 7 43.20 -24.85 20.50
C THR A 7 41.68 -24.93 20.49
N LEU A 8 41.06 -25.45 21.55
CA LEU A 8 39.62 -25.58 21.64
C LEU A 8 38.94 -24.22 21.91
N THR A 9 39.54 -23.37 22.75
CA THR A 9 39.05 -22.00 22.98
C THR A 9 39.23 -21.10 21.76
N ASP A 10 40.31 -21.26 21.00
CA ASP A 10 40.54 -20.49 19.78
C ASP A 10 39.56 -20.90 18.67
N ALA A 11 39.29 -22.19 18.51
CA ALA A 11 38.29 -22.67 17.53
C ALA A 11 36.86 -22.27 17.92
N LEU A 12 36.52 -22.28 19.22
CA LEU A 12 35.18 -21.95 19.71
C LEU A 12 34.85 -20.46 19.56
N THR A 13 35.84 -19.58 19.73
CA THR A 13 35.65 -18.12 19.60
C THR A 13 35.48 -17.68 18.14
N ILE A 14 36.13 -18.34 17.18
CA ILE A 14 35.97 -18.04 15.75
C ILE A 14 34.56 -18.43 15.24
N SER A 15 33.99 -19.52 15.75
CA SER A 15 32.65 -20.01 15.36
C SER A 15 31.50 -19.07 15.78
N ALA A 16 31.60 -18.47 16.97
CA ALA A 16 30.52 -17.64 17.53
C ALA A 16 30.40 -16.24 16.90
N ALA A 17 31.42 -15.78 16.16
CA ALA A 17 31.46 -14.42 15.60
C ALA A 17 30.84 -14.29 14.19
N PHE A 18 30.43 -15.39 13.55
CA PHE A 18 30.03 -15.37 12.13
C PHE A 18 28.55 -15.18 11.76
N PRO A 19 27.53 -15.23 12.64
CA PRO A 19 26.16 -15.04 12.18
C PRO A 19 25.78 -13.55 12.16
N ALA A 20 26.48 -12.72 11.38
CA ALA A 20 26.08 -11.32 11.18
C ALA A 20 26.50 -10.70 9.83
N ILE A 21 26.91 -11.52 8.84
CA ILE A 21 27.21 -11.04 7.47
C ILE A 21 26.25 -11.68 6.45
N ALA A 22 25.01 -11.87 6.83
CA ALA A 22 23.91 -11.78 5.87
C ALA A 22 23.27 -10.42 6.12
N GLY A 23 23.77 -9.39 5.40
CA GLY A 23 23.04 -8.13 5.35
C GLY A 23 21.59 -8.39 4.95
N PRO A 24 20.63 -7.54 5.36
CA PRO A 24 19.25 -7.66 4.92
C PRO A 24 19.21 -7.89 3.41
N ASP A 25 18.38 -8.81 2.93
CA ASP A 25 18.25 -9.06 1.49
C ASP A 25 17.91 -7.75 0.79
N TRP A 26 18.93 -7.17 0.16
CA TRP A 26 18.82 -5.88 -0.50
C TRP A 26 17.85 -5.97 -1.68
N GLN A 27 17.72 -7.15 -2.30
CA GLN A 27 16.75 -7.37 -3.35
C GLN A 27 15.32 -7.29 -2.80
N LEU A 28 15.07 -7.86 -1.63
CA LEU A 28 13.76 -7.76 -0.96
C LEU A 28 13.43 -6.31 -0.60
N ILE A 29 14.40 -5.55 -0.09
CA ILE A 29 14.23 -4.12 0.24
C ILE A 29 13.95 -3.30 -1.03
N GLU A 30 14.69 -3.55 -2.11
CA GLU A 30 14.55 -2.82 -3.36
C GLU A 30 13.23 -3.16 -4.07
N GLN A 31 12.81 -4.42 -4.04
CA GLN A 31 11.49 -4.83 -4.53
C GLN A 31 10.37 -4.18 -3.72
N ALA A 32 10.48 -4.14 -2.39
CA ALA A 32 9.51 -3.46 -1.54
C ALA A 32 9.44 -1.95 -1.83
N ARG A 33 10.59 -1.31 -2.09
CA ARG A 33 10.65 0.10 -2.51
C ARG A 33 9.97 0.32 -3.86
N LYS A 34 10.24 -0.52 -4.86
CA LYS A 34 9.60 -0.46 -6.18
C LYS A 34 8.09 -0.68 -6.10
N ALA A 35 7.64 -1.66 -5.32
CA ALA A 35 6.22 -1.93 -5.10
C ALA A 35 5.52 -0.74 -4.42
N LYS A 36 6.18 -0.10 -3.44
CA LYS A 36 5.67 1.09 -2.76
C LYS A 36 5.60 2.29 -3.71
N ALA A 37 6.63 2.52 -4.52
CA ALA A 37 6.63 3.57 -5.53
C ALA A 37 5.55 3.37 -6.60
N ALA A 38 5.33 2.14 -7.07
CA ALA A 38 4.25 1.82 -8.00
C ALA A 38 2.86 2.03 -7.39
N LYS A 39 2.66 1.71 -6.10
CA LYS A 39 1.42 2.02 -5.38
C LYS A 39 1.20 3.53 -5.25
N MET A 40 2.24 4.28 -4.85
CA MET A 40 2.17 5.74 -4.77
C MET A 40 1.90 6.36 -6.13
N GLN A 41 2.47 5.86 -7.22
CA GLN A 41 2.13 6.33 -8.56
C GLN A 41 0.68 6.03 -8.93
N ARG A 42 0.12 4.87 -8.55
CA ARG A 42 -1.30 4.59 -8.75
C ARG A 42 -2.22 5.49 -7.91
N GLU A 43 -1.77 5.91 -6.74
CA GLU A 43 -2.50 6.85 -5.87
C GLU A 43 -2.32 8.32 -6.28
N THR A 44 -1.19 8.67 -6.90
CA THR A 44 -0.85 10.05 -7.31
C THR A 44 -1.19 10.32 -8.78
N THR A 45 -1.41 9.28 -9.59
CA THR A 45 -2.09 9.45 -10.88
C THR A 45 -3.52 9.84 -10.53
N PRO A 46 -3.99 11.05 -10.88
CA PRO A 46 -5.40 11.34 -10.78
C PRO A 46 -6.10 10.27 -11.61
N SER A 47 -6.98 9.50 -10.96
CA SER A 47 -7.94 8.64 -11.65
C SER A 47 -8.40 9.40 -12.89
N PRO A 48 -8.33 8.80 -14.10
CA PRO A 48 -8.72 9.51 -15.30
C PRO A 48 -10.09 10.12 -15.02
N GLN A 49 -10.13 11.46 -15.05
CA GLN A 49 -11.39 12.18 -15.10
C GLN A 49 -12.24 11.47 -16.15
N PRO A 50 -13.52 11.18 -15.88
CA PRO A 50 -14.31 10.36 -16.78
C PRO A 50 -14.46 11.09 -18.11
N THR A 51 -13.59 10.77 -19.06
CA THR A 51 -13.82 10.98 -20.48
C THR A 51 -14.95 10.03 -20.85
N VAL A 52 -16.15 10.61 -20.89
CA VAL A 52 -17.34 10.23 -21.66
C VAL A 52 -17.38 8.82 -22.27
N ALA A 53 -18.49 8.16 -21.90
CA ALA A 53 -19.21 7.10 -22.62
C ALA A 53 -18.65 5.67 -22.56
N ASP A 54 -19.12 4.93 -21.56
CA ASP A 54 -19.41 3.50 -21.71
C ASP A 54 -20.87 3.28 -21.26
N ASN A 55 -21.73 2.96 -22.23
CA ASN A 55 -23.16 2.76 -22.05
C ASN A 55 -23.41 1.34 -21.51
N GLY A 56 -23.41 1.16 -20.19
CA GLY A 56 -23.88 -0.10 -19.59
C GLY A 56 -23.25 -0.48 -18.25
N THR A 57 -22.18 0.18 -17.81
CA THR A 57 -21.60 -0.10 -16.50
C THR A 57 -22.16 0.86 -15.44
N PRO A 58 -22.62 0.36 -14.27
CA PRO A 58 -23.13 1.23 -13.21
C PRO A 58 -22.00 2.18 -12.79
N LYS A 59 -22.23 3.48 -13.01
CA LYS A 59 -21.25 4.55 -12.76
C LYS A 59 -20.82 4.50 -11.29
N ARG A 60 -19.63 3.93 -11.04
CA ARG A 60 -19.06 3.79 -9.70
C ARG A 60 -18.85 5.17 -9.10
N VAL A 61 -19.42 5.40 -7.92
CA VAL A 61 -19.22 6.64 -7.16
C VAL A 61 -17.81 6.62 -6.56
N VAL A 62 -16.91 7.46 -7.08
CA VAL A 62 -15.55 7.63 -6.56
C VAL A 62 -15.53 8.88 -5.67
N LEU A 63 -15.08 8.73 -4.42
CA LEU A 63 -15.03 9.81 -3.43
C LEU A 63 -13.62 10.38 -3.31
N PRO A 64 -13.44 11.70 -3.19
CA PRO A 64 -12.16 12.32 -2.85
C PRO A 64 -11.66 11.90 -1.46
N LEU A 65 -10.35 11.94 -1.24
CA LEU A 65 -9.74 11.58 0.04
C LEU A 65 -10.20 12.55 1.15
N ASP A 66 -10.72 12.04 2.26
CA ASP A 66 -11.27 12.83 3.37
C ASP A 66 -10.55 12.63 4.71
N HIS A 67 -9.42 11.92 4.70
CA HIS A 67 -8.64 11.61 5.88
C HIS A 67 -7.14 11.86 5.68
N GLY A 68 -6.44 12.08 6.80
CA GLY A 68 -5.00 12.30 6.85
C GLY A 68 -4.55 13.73 6.49
N PRO A 69 -3.23 13.99 6.45
CA PRO A 69 -2.66 15.32 6.21
C PRO A 69 -2.88 15.85 4.79
N ARG A 70 -3.40 15.01 3.88
CA ARG A 70 -3.71 15.37 2.49
C ARG A 70 -5.20 15.19 2.16
N ALA A 71 -6.08 15.30 3.16
CA ALA A 71 -7.52 15.30 2.93
C ALA A 71 -7.89 16.44 1.96
N GLN A 72 -8.56 16.09 0.87
CA GLN A 72 -9.07 17.01 -0.16
C GLN A 72 -10.51 17.44 0.14
N THR A 73 -11.20 16.71 1.01
CA THR A 73 -12.59 16.99 1.39
C THR A 73 -12.82 16.62 2.86
N THR A 74 -14.02 16.91 3.37
CA THR A 74 -14.39 16.54 4.74
C THR A 74 -15.21 15.24 4.73
N PRO A 75 -15.17 14.44 5.81
CA PRO A 75 -15.99 13.23 5.92
C PRO A 75 -17.50 13.49 5.78
N TRP A 76 -17.96 14.68 6.16
CA TRP A 76 -19.37 15.06 6.00
C TRP A 76 -19.74 15.28 4.52
N LEU A 77 -18.90 15.97 3.75
CA LEU A 77 -19.15 16.20 2.31
C LEU A 77 -19.18 14.88 1.52
N ASN A 78 -18.33 13.92 1.87
CA ASN A 78 -18.33 12.59 1.25
C ASN A 78 -19.60 11.79 1.58
N ARG A 79 -20.07 11.85 2.82
CA ARG A 79 -21.36 11.25 3.19
C ARG A 79 -22.52 11.84 2.39
N GLN A 80 -22.52 13.15 2.17
CA GLN A 80 -23.55 13.81 1.38
C GLN A 80 -23.52 13.35 -0.09
N ARG A 81 -22.33 13.14 -0.67
CA ARG A 81 -22.18 12.59 -2.04
C ARG A 81 -22.72 11.16 -2.15
N LEU A 82 -22.46 10.31 -1.16
CA LEU A 82 -22.98 8.95 -1.10
C LEU A 82 -24.51 8.95 -1.04
N LEU A 83 -25.11 9.75 -0.15
CA LEU A 83 -26.55 9.85 -0.01
C LEU A 83 -27.22 10.29 -1.32
N ARG A 84 -26.63 11.25 -2.03
CA ARG A 84 -27.15 11.70 -3.32
C ARG A 84 -27.11 10.58 -4.37
N ALA A 85 -25.99 9.88 -4.47
CA ALA A 85 -25.85 8.78 -5.42
C ALA A 85 -26.80 7.61 -5.10
N GLU A 86 -27.03 7.32 -3.82
CA GLU A 86 -28.01 6.33 -3.40
C GLU A 86 -29.44 6.75 -3.80
N GLN A 87 -29.80 8.03 -3.64
CA GLN A 87 -31.09 8.55 -4.08
C GLN A 87 -31.25 8.46 -5.60
N GLU A 88 -30.22 8.79 -6.36
CA GLU A 88 -30.23 8.67 -7.83
C GLU A 88 -30.40 7.20 -8.26
N ALA A 89 -29.71 6.26 -7.60
CA ALA A 89 -29.87 4.84 -7.86
C ALA A 89 -31.28 4.34 -7.51
N ARG A 90 -31.87 4.82 -6.41
CA ARG A 90 -33.25 4.49 -6.04
C ARG A 90 -34.26 5.06 -7.04
N LYS A 91 -34.06 6.29 -7.52
CA LYS A 91 -34.91 6.92 -8.54
C LYS A 91 -34.83 6.19 -9.87
N GLY A 92 -33.64 5.80 -10.32
CA GLY A 92 -33.46 5.02 -11.55
C GLY A 92 -34.20 3.69 -11.50
N LYS A 93 -34.15 2.97 -10.38
CA LYS A 93 -34.87 1.70 -10.17
C LYS A 93 -36.39 1.82 -10.10
N SER A 94 -36.93 3.01 -9.82
CA SER A 94 -38.39 3.24 -9.79
C SER A 94 -38.96 3.67 -11.14
N GLN A 95 -38.11 3.98 -12.12
CA GLN A 95 -38.51 4.34 -13.48
C GLN A 95 -38.35 3.20 -14.49
N GLU A 96 -37.84 2.05 -14.03
CA GLU A 96 -37.73 0.79 -14.76
C GLU A 96 -38.85 -0.16 -14.30
#